data_AF-A0A1B6DF81-F1
#
_entry.id   AF-A0A1B6DF81-F1
#
_cell.length_a   1.000
_cell.length_b   1.000
_cell.length_c   1.000
_cell.angle_alpha   90.00
_cell.angle_beta   90.00
_cell.angle_gamma   90.00
#
_symmetry.space_group_name_H-M   'P 1'
#
loop_
_entity.id
_entity.type
_entity.pdbx_description
1 polymer ?
#
loop_
_entity_poly.entity_id
_entity_poly.type
_entity_poly.pdbx_seq_one_letter_code
_entity_poly.pdbx_strand_id
1 'polypeptide(L)'
;CINPCSNVACGPNEECHIDITGHPTCSCKESFVWNPVNSLCEKPSIPDCSDNKDCQNTASCQPDALGALKCVAVCAEYTCPNNANCIAINHEGHCQCSPGFTGNPNDRNGCKPALRNQCAQDSQCAESDTCRPDSKTGSLSCQPACELQKCGPQAVCVVNNHVAQCQCPPGLYAGDPNDPSGCKTVPCVYNIDCPPYQLCNRLTHTCYDVCEEDSCGNNAVCIAEDHRAICQCPVGFKPNPLPEIECVAKEECNPNPCHPSAICEPTPS
;
A
#
# COMPACT_ATOMS: atom_id res chain seq x y z
N CYS A 1 47.26 75.85 -8.82
CA CYS A 1 46.24 74.79 -8.78
C CYS A 1 46.94 73.45 -8.90
N ILE A 2 46.76 72.54 -7.94
CA ILE A 2 47.26 71.17 -8.02
C ILE A 2 46.15 70.35 -8.69
N ASN A 3 46.49 69.56 -9.72
CA ASN A 3 45.53 68.63 -10.29
C ASN A 3 45.25 67.52 -9.25
N PRO A 4 44.01 67.36 -8.76
CA PRO A 4 43.66 66.35 -7.76
C PRO A 4 44.03 64.92 -8.17
N CYS A 5 44.05 64.62 -9.47
CA CYS A 5 44.43 63.32 -10.00
C CYS A 5 45.95 63.06 -10.00
N SER A 6 46.80 64.04 -9.70
CA SER A 6 48.25 63.83 -9.65
C SER A 6 48.72 63.00 -8.46
N ASN A 7 47.91 62.89 -7.40
CA ASN A 7 48.23 62.13 -6.18
C ASN A 7 47.39 60.85 -6.03
N VAL A 8 46.52 60.54 -6.99
CA VAL A 8 45.64 59.37 -6.97
C VAL A 8 46.20 58.30 -7.90
N ALA A 9 46.47 57.11 -7.35
CA ALA A 9 46.83 55.94 -8.14
C ALA A 9 45.57 55.08 -8.35
N CYS A 10 45.08 55.03 -9.58
CA CYS A 10 43.97 54.15 -9.96
C CYS A 10 44.46 52.73 -10.30
N GLY A 11 43.55 51.77 -10.29
CA GLY A 11 43.82 50.37 -10.62
C GLY A 11 44.16 50.13 -12.09
N PRO A 12 44.49 48.89 -12.48
CA PRO A 12 44.76 48.53 -13.86
C PRO A 12 43.61 48.92 -14.80
N ASN A 13 43.93 49.59 -15.91
CA ASN A 13 42.98 50.06 -16.93
C ASN A 13 41.93 51.08 -16.44
N GLU A 14 42.20 51.76 -15.33
CA GLU A 14 41.42 52.91 -14.87
C GLU A 14 42.14 54.23 -15.19
N GLU A 15 41.36 55.30 -15.27
CA GLU A 15 41.81 56.67 -15.43
C GLU A 15 41.13 57.57 -14.40
N CYS A 16 41.91 58.46 -13.80
CA CYS A 16 41.41 59.41 -12.84
C CYS A 16 40.76 60.59 -13.56
N HIS A 17 39.53 60.90 -13.19
CA HIS A 17 38.81 62.09 -13.61
C HIS A 17 38.27 62.83 -12.39
N ILE A 18 37.94 64.11 -12.55
CA ILE A 18 37.37 64.93 -11.47
C ILE A 18 35.85 64.91 -11.62
N ASP A 19 35.15 64.42 -10.61
CA ASP A 19 33.69 64.37 -10.59
C ASP A 19 33.07 65.78 -10.52
N ILE A 20 31.75 65.90 -10.76
CA ILE A 20 30.98 67.16 -10.68
C ILE A 20 31.10 67.86 -9.32
N THR A 21 31.49 67.13 -8.29
CA THR A 21 31.73 67.61 -6.92
C THR A 21 33.15 68.14 -6.69
N GLY A 22 34.05 68.03 -7.67
CA GLY A 22 35.45 68.47 -7.58
C GLY A 22 36.41 67.45 -6.98
N HIS A 23 35.97 66.21 -6.76
CA HIS A 23 36.80 65.13 -6.19
C HIS A 23 37.41 64.23 -7.27
N PRO A 24 38.65 63.72 -7.08
CA PRO A 24 39.25 62.76 -7.99
C PRO A 24 38.64 61.37 -7.82
N THR A 25 38.13 60.79 -8.90
CA THR A 25 37.49 59.47 -8.97
C THR A 25 38.14 58.64 -10.08
N CYS A 26 38.32 57.34 -9.84
CA CYS A 26 38.82 56.40 -10.84
C CYS A 26 37.66 55.75 -11.59
N SER A 27 37.70 55.75 -12.92
CA SER A 27 36.78 54.99 -13.78
C SER A 27 37.54 54.23 -14.84
N CYS A 28 36.92 53.21 -15.43
CA CYS A 28 37.53 52.49 -16.55
C CYS A 28 37.86 53.42 -17.72
N LYS A 29 39.01 53.17 -18.36
CA LYS A 29 39.42 53.83 -19.61
C LYS A 29 38.41 53.55 -20.73
N GLU A 30 38.42 54.38 -21.77
CA GLU A 30 37.58 54.15 -22.97
C GLU A 30 37.78 52.73 -23.52
N SER A 31 36.67 52.06 -23.85
CA SER A 31 36.61 50.65 -24.29
C SER A 31 36.85 49.59 -23.20
N PHE A 32 37.03 49.97 -21.93
CA PHE A 32 37.04 49.05 -20.78
C PHE A 32 35.74 49.18 -19.99
N VAL A 33 35.25 48.06 -19.47
CA VAL A 33 34.03 47.96 -18.66
C VAL A 33 34.39 47.36 -17.32
N TRP A 34 33.74 47.84 -16.26
CA TRP A 34 33.95 47.35 -14.90
C TRP A 34 33.39 45.93 -14.76
N ASN A 35 34.24 44.97 -14.41
CA ASN A 35 33.82 43.59 -14.12
C ASN A 35 33.58 43.44 -12.61
N PRO A 36 32.31 43.25 -12.16
CA PRO A 36 32.00 43.13 -10.74
C PRO A 36 32.49 41.82 -10.12
N VAL A 37 32.82 40.79 -10.91
CA VAL A 37 33.23 39.47 -10.41
C VAL A 37 34.66 39.49 -9.89
N ASN A 38 35.57 40.17 -10.60
CA ASN A 38 36.98 40.28 -10.20
C ASN A 38 37.40 41.69 -9.76
N SER A 39 36.47 42.65 -9.77
CA SER A 39 36.69 44.04 -9.34
C SER A 39 37.81 44.74 -10.12
N LEU A 40 37.84 44.56 -11.45
CA LEU A 40 38.84 45.14 -12.36
C LEU A 40 38.17 45.67 -13.65
N CYS A 41 38.81 46.64 -14.30
CA CYS A 41 38.41 47.12 -15.63
C CYS A 41 38.96 46.21 -16.73
N GLU A 42 38.06 45.58 -17.49
CA GLU A 42 38.38 44.62 -18.54
C GLU A 42 37.77 45.02 -19.88
N LYS A 43 38.43 44.65 -20.97
CA LYS A 43 37.88 44.89 -22.31
C LYS A 43 36.75 43.87 -22.57
N PRO A 44 35.55 44.31 -22.98
CA PRO A 44 34.47 43.39 -23.33
C PRO A 44 34.93 42.41 -24.41
N SER A 45 34.54 41.15 -24.25
CA SER A 45 34.73 40.15 -25.30
C SER A 45 33.85 40.49 -26.51
N ILE A 46 34.24 40.01 -27.69
CA ILE A 46 33.39 40.11 -28.88
C ILE A 46 32.14 39.23 -28.66
N PRO A 47 30.93 39.69 -29.01
CA PRO A 47 29.73 38.86 -28.93
C PRO A 47 29.83 37.64 -29.85
N ASP A 48 29.50 36.46 -29.34
CA ASP A 48 29.48 35.21 -30.10
C ASP A 48 28.11 34.97 -30.76
N CYS A 49 27.05 35.63 -30.28
CA CYS A 49 25.67 35.50 -30.78
C CYS A 49 24.91 36.82 -30.66
N SER A 50 23.84 36.96 -31.46
CA SER A 50 22.84 38.02 -31.29
C SER A 50 21.52 37.46 -30.77
N ASP A 51 21.15 36.26 -31.23
CA ASP A 51 19.95 35.54 -30.81
C ASP A 51 20.26 34.05 -30.57
N ASN A 52 19.34 33.34 -29.91
CA ASN A 52 19.47 31.91 -29.61
C ASN A 52 19.76 31.05 -30.86
N LYS A 53 19.26 31.44 -32.03
CA LYS A 53 19.43 30.71 -33.30
C LYS A 53 20.88 30.67 -33.79
N ASP A 54 21.72 31.60 -33.33
CA ASP A 54 23.14 31.63 -33.66
C ASP A 54 23.92 30.56 -32.87
N CYS A 55 23.31 30.03 -31.81
CA CYS A 55 23.90 29.01 -30.95
C CYS A 55 23.47 27.60 -31.38
N GLN A 56 24.24 26.59 -30.95
CA GLN A 56 23.80 25.20 -31.04
C GLN A 56 22.50 25.00 -30.25
N ASN A 57 21.69 24.02 -30.62
CA ASN A 57 20.40 23.73 -29.95
C ASN A 57 20.53 23.44 -28.43
N THR A 58 21.74 23.10 -27.97
CA THR A 58 22.09 22.85 -26.57
C THR A 58 22.54 24.09 -25.78
N ALA A 59 22.67 25.24 -26.46
CA ALA A 59 23.16 26.49 -25.91
C ALA A 59 22.18 27.64 -26.16
N SER A 60 22.18 28.64 -25.28
CA SER A 60 21.37 29.86 -25.40
C SER A 60 22.25 31.10 -25.38
N CYS A 61 21.78 32.17 -26.02
CA CYS A 61 22.52 33.42 -26.12
C CYS A 61 22.29 34.23 -24.84
N GLN A 62 23.33 34.34 -24.00
CA GLN A 62 23.26 34.98 -22.69
C GLN A 62 24.38 36.01 -22.51
N PRO A 63 24.13 37.13 -21.82
CA PRO A 63 25.18 38.10 -21.54
C PRO A 63 26.16 37.54 -20.51
N ASP A 64 27.45 37.72 -20.76
CA ASP A 64 28.50 37.48 -19.76
C ASP A 64 28.54 38.60 -18.70
N ALA A 65 29.44 38.48 -17.72
CA ALA A 65 29.59 39.45 -16.62
C ALA A 65 29.88 40.89 -17.09
N LEU A 66 30.31 41.08 -18.34
CA LEU A 66 30.61 42.36 -18.97
C LEU A 66 29.53 42.80 -19.97
N GLY A 67 28.45 42.03 -20.10
CA GLY A 67 27.32 42.31 -20.99
C GLY A 67 27.52 41.86 -22.44
N ALA A 68 28.60 41.15 -22.77
CA ALA A 68 28.80 40.60 -24.11
C ALA A 68 27.98 39.31 -24.27
N LEU A 69 27.21 39.21 -25.35
CA LEU A 69 26.37 38.04 -25.61
C LEU A 69 27.22 36.84 -26.05
N LYS A 70 27.11 35.73 -25.34
CA LYS A 70 27.82 34.47 -25.63
C LYS A 70 26.86 33.29 -25.66
N CYS A 71 27.21 32.29 -26.46
CA CYS A 71 26.51 31.01 -26.45
C CYS A 71 26.92 30.19 -25.23
N VAL A 72 26.05 30.15 -24.23
CA VAL A 72 26.27 29.40 -22.99
C VAL A 72 25.42 28.14 -23.01
N ALA A 73 26.01 27.00 -22.63
CA ALA A 73 25.29 25.74 -22.53
C ALA A 73 24.14 25.86 -21.53
N VAL A 74 22.92 25.53 -21.97
CA VAL A 74 21.70 25.72 -21.19
C VAL A 74 21.74 24.96 -19.86
N CYS A 75 22.31 23.75 -19.87
CA CYS A 75 22.46 22.89 -18.70
C CYS A 75 23.70 23.17 -17.84
N ALA A 76 24.46 24.24 -18.10
CA ALA A 76 25.61 24.60 -17.27
C ALA A 76 25.18 25.10 -15.89
N GLU A 77 24.14 25.93 -15.84
CA GLU A 77 23.61 26.55 -14.60
C GLU A 77 22.22 26.00 -14.21
N TYR A 78 21.59 25.21 -15.07
CA TYR A 78 20.25 24.67 -14.83
C TYR A 78 20.31 23.38 -14.01
N THR A 79 19.89 23.45 -12.74
CA THR A 79 19.90 22.31 -11.81
C THR A 79 18.55 21.60 -11.74
N CYS A 80 18.55 20.27 -11.81
CA CYS A 80 17.35 19.45 -11.65
C CYS A 80 17.25 18.80 -10.26
N PRO A 81 16.03 18.45 -9.79
CA PRO A 81 15.81 17.65 -8.59
C PRO A 81 16.46 16.26 -8.63
N ASN A 82 16.45 15.56 -7.49
CA ASN A 82 17.07 14.24 -7.35
C ASN A 82 16.65 13.24 -8.46
N ASN A 83 17.62 12.49 -8.98
CA ASN A 83 17.43 11.46 -10.02
C ASN A 83 16.85 11.99 -11.35
N ALA A 84 17.06 13.27 -11.65
CA ALA A 84 16.79 13.88 -12.95
C ALA A 84 18.04 14.57 -13.50
N ASN A 85 18.18 14.54 -14.82
CA ASN A 85 19.24 15.19 -15.57
C ASN A 85 18.65 16.38 -16.34
N CYS A 86 19.43 17.45 -16.52
CA CYS A 86 19.06 18.51 -17.44
C CYS A 86 19.30 18.08 -18.89
N ILE A 87 18.33 18.36 -19.75
CA ILE A 87 18.45 18.27 -21.20
C ILE A 87 18.07 19.62 -21.83
N ALA A 88 18.78 19.99 -22.90
CA ALA A 88 18.52 21.22 -23.63
C ALA A 88 17.65 20.93 -24.85
N ILE A 89 16.47 21.54 -24.91
CA ILE A 89 15.53 21.44 -26.03
C ILE A 89 15.20 22.85 -26.49
N ASN A 90 15.41 23.16 -27.77
CA ASN A 90 15.09 24.47 -28.35
C ASN A 90 15.70 25.66 -27.57
N HIS A 91 16.96 25.55 -27.15
CA HIS A 91 17.65 26.56 -26.34
C HIS A 91 17.09 26.76 -24.92
N GLU A 92 16.24 25.84 -24.43
CA GLU A 92 15.64 25.87 -23.10
C GLU A 92 15.96 24.59 -22.30
N GLY A 93 16.09 24.73 -20.98
CA GLY A 93 16.48 23.65 -20.07
C GLY A 93 15.25 22.91 -19.57
N HIS A 94 15.23 21.59 -19.74
CA HIS A 94 14.18 20.73 -19.21
C HIS A 94 14.78 19.62 -18.36
N CYS A 95 14.11 19.26 -17.26
CA CYS A 95 14.49 18.10 -16.49
C CYS A 95 13.91 16.83 -17.10
N GLN A 96 14.72 15.78 -17.20
CA GLN A 96 14.33 14.44 -17.60
C GLN A 96 14.83 13.44 -16.57
N CYS A 97 14.03 12.46 -16.18
CA CYS A 97 14.48 11.42 -15.25
C CYS A 97 15.70 10.68 -15.78
N SER A 98 16.66 10.38 -14.89
CA SER A 98 17.82 9.56 -15.22
C SER A 98 17.40 8.16 -15.69
N PRO A 99 18.23 7.44 -16.48
CA PRO A 99 17.95 6.06 -16.86
C PRO A 99 17.64 5.21 -15.62
N GLY A 100 16.51 4.48 -15.63
CA GLY A 100 16.06 3.69 -14.49
C GLY A 100 15.25 4.47 -13.44
N PHE A 101 14.80 5.70 -13.75
CA PHE A 101 13.89 6.50 -12.93
C PHE A 101 12.64 6.94 -13.72
N THR A 102 11.51 7.09 -13.04
CA THR A 102 10.20 7.47 -13.61
C THR A 102 9.49 8.48 -12.70
N GLY A 103 8.43 9.11 -13.20
CA GLY A 103 7.66 10.13 -12.49
C GLY A 103 7.86 11.53 -13.07
N ASN A 104 7.57 12.56 -12.26
CA ASN A 104 7.69 13.95 -12.66
C ASN A 104 9.09 14.49 -12.30
N PRO A 105 9.92 14.87 -13.29
CA PRO A 105 11.29 15.32 -13.04
C PRO A 105 11.40 16.71 -12.40
N ASN A 106 10.31 17.49 -12.35
CA ASN A 106 10.28 18.81 -11.70
C ASN A 106 9.69 18.77 -10.28
N ASP A 107 9.31 17.60 -9.77
CA ASP A 107 8.79 17.48 -8.41
C ASP A 107 9.90 17.72 -7.37
N ARG A 108 9.53 18.23 -6.18
CA ARG A 108 10.48 18.54 -5.09
C ARG A 108 11.27 17.29 -4.65
N ASN A 109 10.63 16.13 -4.71
CA ASN A 109 11.26 14.85 -4.36
C ASN A 109 12.02 14.22 -5.55
N GLY A 110 11.93 14.82 -6.74
CA GLY A 110 12.55 14.34 -7.97
C GLY A 110 11.93 13.05 -8.52
N CYS A 111 12.67 12.37 -9.39
CA CYS A 111 12.21 11.12 -9.98
C CYS A 111 12.40 9.95 -9.00
N LYS A 112 11.43 9.03 -9.03
CA LYS A 112 11.46 7.77 -8.26
C LYS A 112 12.06 6.65 -9.13
N PRO A 113 12.70 5.62 -8.58
CA PRO A 113 13.19 4.49 -9.36
C PRO A 113 12.08 3.94 -10.28
N ALA A 114 12.36 3.88 -11.59
CA ALA A 114 11.52 3.22 -12.56
C ALA A 114 11.41 1.77 -12.13
N LEU A 115 10.18 1.27 -12.02
CA LEU A 115 9.98 -0.02 -11.38
C LEU A 115 10.86 -1.09 -12.02
N ARG A 116 11.76 -1.56 -11.16
CA ARG A 116 12.25 -2.91 -10.94
C ARG A 116 11.15 -4.00 -11.03
N ASN A 117 10.28 -3.93 -12.04
CA ASN A 117 9.32 -4.96 -12.39
C ASN A 117 9.97 -5.98 -13.31
N GLN A 118 11.27 -6.23 -13.15
CA GLN A 118 11.92 -7.38 -13.75
C GLN A 118 12.29 -8.31 -12.61
N CYS A 119 11.47 -9.33 -12.46
CA CYS A 119 11.69 -10.41 -11.52
C CYS A 119 12.19 -11.63 -12.31
N ALA A 120 12.96 -12.47 -11.65
CA ALA A 120 13.26 -13.82 -12.11
C ALA A 120 12.48 -14.85 -11.28
N GLN A 121 12.16 -14.52 -10.02
CA GLN A 121 11.44 -15.38 -9.07
C GLN A 121 10.47 -14.56 -8.21
N ASP A 122 9.46 -15.22 -7.66
CA ASP A 122 8.43 -14.60 -6.81
C ASP A 122 9.01 -13.91 -5.58
N SER A 123 10.10 -14.45 -5.00
CA SER A 123 10.78 -13.88 -3.82
C SER A 123 11.35 -12.47 -4.01
N GLN A 124 11.43 -12.00 -5.26
CA GLN A 124 11.88 -10.66 -5.61
C GLN A 124 10.72 -9.65 -5.70
N CYS A 125 9.48 -10.13 -5.54
CA CYS A 125 8.26 -9.35 -5.53
C CYS A 125 7.76 -9.15 -4.08
N ALA A 126 6.77 -8.28 -3.90
CA ALA A 126 6.06 -8.19 -2.63
C ALA A 126 5.31 -9.50 -2.35
N GLU A 127 5.00 -9.80 -1.08
CA GLU A 127 4.28 -11.03 -0.69
C GLU A 127 2.90 -11.19 -1.37
N SER A 128 2.28 -10.07 -1.76
CA SER A 128 1.00 -10.00 -2.49
C SER A 128 1.13 -10.24 -4.00
N ASP A 129 2.34 -10.28 -4.53
CA ASP A 129 2.64 -10.20 -5.96
C ASP A 129 3.34 -11.47 -6.42
N THR A 130 3.20 -11.82 -7.69
CA THR A 130 3.86 -12.97 -8.33
C THR A 130 4.63 -12.52 -9.56
N CYS A 131 5.72 -13.23 -9.84
CA CYS A 131 6.56 -13.01 -11.00
C CYS A 131 5.99 -13.71 -12.24
N ARG A 132 5.41 -12.92 -13.14
CA ARG A 132 4.75 -13.42 -14.35
C ARG A 132 5.12 -12.62 -15.59
N PRO A 133 5.10 -13.25 -16.79
CA PRO A 133 5.37 -12.54 -18.03
C PRO A 133 4.25 -11.54 -18.31
N ASP A 134 4.62 -10.29 -18.58
CA ASP A 134 3.69 -9.25 -19.01
C ASP A 134 3.13 -9.58 -20.39
N SER A 135 1.81 -9.47 -20.55
CA SER A 135 1.12 -9.87 -21.79
C SER A 135 1.44 -9.00 -23.00
N LYS A 136 2.03 -7.81 -22.82
CA LYS A 136 2.38 -6.89 -23.92
C LYS A 136 3.84 -7.00 -24.32
N THR A 137 4.73 -7.18 -23.34
CA THR A 137 6.19 -7.13 -23.54
C THR A 137 6.86 -8.49 -23.47
N GLY A 138 6.20 -9.50 -22.91
CA GLY A 138 6.78 -10.83 -22.66
C GLY A 138 7.87 -10.85 -21.59
N SER A 139 8.19 -9.70 -20.98
CA SER A 139 9.18 -9.59 -19.90
C SER A 139 8.57 -10.00 -18.57
N LEU A 140 9.33 -10.72 -17.73
CA LEU A 140 8.88 -11.13 -16.40
C LEU A 140 8.73 -9.92 -15.50
N SER A 141 7.59 -9.78 -14.82
CA SER A 141 7.28 -8.67 -13.95
C SER A 141 6.47 -9.09 -12.73
N CYS A 142 6.64 -8.36 -11.63
CA CYS A 142 5.80 -8.54 -10.46
C CYS A 142 4.41 -8.00 -10.75
N GLN A 143 3.40 -8.86 -10.67
CA GLN A 143 2.00 -8.54 -10.87
C GLN A 143 1.20 -8.97 -9.63
N PRO A 144 0.16 -8.22 -9.24
CA PRO A 144 -0.67 -8.62 -8.10
C PRO A 144 -1.32 -9.99 -8.35
N ALA A 145 -1.11 -10.94 -7.45
CA ALA A 145 -1.59 -12.32 -7.67
C ALA A 145 -3.13 -12.38 -7.77
N CYS A 146 -3.83 -11.53 -7.01
CA CYS A 146 -5.30 -11.46 -7.02
C CYS A 146 -5.91 -10.83 -8.27
N GLU A 147 -5.12 -10.18 -9.13
CA GLU A 147 -5.62 -9.73 -10.44
C GLU A 147 -5.64 -10.87 -11.47
N LEU A 148 -4.80 -11.88 -11.27
CA LEU A 148 -4.69 -13.05 -12.15
C LEU A 148 -5.74 -14.13 -11.84
N GLN A 149 -6.21 -14.19 -10.59
CA GLN A 149 -7.20 -15.16 -10.13
C GLN A 149 -8.58 -14.51 -9.99
N LYS A 150 -9.56 -14.98 -10.78
CA LYS A 150 -10.96 -14.54 -10.63
C LYS A 150 -11.69 -15.43 -9.64
N CYS A 151 -12.02 -14.88 -8.48
CA CYS A 151 -12.86 -15.56 -7.50
C CYS A 151 -14.35 -15.46 -7.86
N GLY A 152 -15.13 -16.42 -7.34
CA GLY A 152 -16.58 -16.45 -7.48
C GLY A 152 -17.27 -15.27 -6.77
N PRO A 153 -18.57 -15.06 -7.02
CA PRO A 153 -19.33 -13.99 -6.36
C PRO A 153 -19.19 -14.02 -4.84
N GLN A 154 -19.05 -12.83 -4.22
CA GLN A 154 -18.89 -12.64 -2.77
C GLN A 154 -17.71 -13.40 -2.12
N ALA A 155 -16.80 -13.99 -2.90
CA ALA A 155 -15.53 -14.53 -2.41
C ALA A 155 -14.47 -13.42 -2.34
N VAL A 156 -13.51 -13.60 -1.45
CA VAL A 156 -12.36 -12.71 -1.27
C VAL A 156 -11.11 -13.42 -1.76
N CYS A 157 -10.28 -12.72 -2.54
CA CYS A 157 -8.96 -13.21 -2.89
C CYS A 157 -7.98 -12.85 -1.78
N VAL A 158 -7.26 -13.85 -1.28
CA VAL A 158 -6.15 -13.70 -0.33
C VAL A 158 -4.88 -14.25 -0.95
N VAL A 159 -3.73 -13.67 -0.62
CA VAL A 159 -2.44 -14.12 -1.13
C VAL A 159 -1.65 -14.75 0.01
N ASN A 160 -1.16 -15.97 -0.19
CA ASN A 160 -0.29 -16.67 0.73
C ASN A 160 0.94 -17.18 -0.04
N ASN A 161 2.14 -16.76 0.36
CA ASN A 161 3.40 -17.12 -0.31
C ASN A 161 3.36 -16.87 -1.84
N HIS A 162 2.99 -15.65 -2.25
CA HIS A 162 2.86 -15.25 -3.66
C HIS A 162 1.78 -16.01 -4.47
N VAL A 163 0.96 -16.85 -3.83
CA VAL A 163 -0.13 -17.60 -4.46
C VAL A 163 -1.47 -17.01 -4.06
N ALA A 164 -2.26 -16.59 -5.06
CA ALA A 164 -3.63 -16.17 -4.85
C ALA A 164 -4.56 -17.36 -4.59
N GLN A 165 -5.40 -17.24 -3.57
CA GLN A 165 -6.41 -18.22 -3.20
C GLN A 165 -7.74 -17.50 -2.93
N CYS A 166 -8.82 -18.06 -3.45
CA CYS A 166 -10.17 -17.57 -3.16
C CYS A 166 -10.69 -18.22 -1.88
N GLN A 167 -11.23 -17.41 -0.97
CA GLN A 167 -11.82 -17.85 0.29
C GLN A 167 -13.12 -17.09 0.55
N CYS A 168 -14.06 -17.72 1.26
CA CYS A 168 -15.26 -16.99 1.69
C CYS A 168 -14.91 -15.97 2.77
N PRO A 169 -15.61 -14.82 2.81
CA PRO A 169 -15.42 -13.83 3.86
C PRO A 169 -15.62 -14.47 5.24
N PRO A 170 -14.96 -13.93 6.28
CA PRO A 170 -15.21 -14.38 7.64
C PRO A 170 -16.67 -14.09 8.06
N GLY A 171 -17.20 -14.92 8.96
CA GLY A 171 -18.57 -14.82 9.46
C GLY A 171 -19.52 -15.80 8.77
N LEU A 172 -20.76 -15.36 8.54
CA LEU A 172 -21.86 -16.19 8.04
C LEU A 172 -21.84 -16.36 6.53
N TYR A 173 -20.72 -16.86 5.99
CA TYR A 173 -20.55 -17.15 4.57
C TYR A 173 -20.11 -18.59 4.34
N ALA A 174 -20.74 -19.26 3.38
CA ALA A 174 -20.35 -20.59 2.97
C ALA A 174 -20.61 -20.82 1.47
N GLY A 175 -20.05 -21.90 0.94
CA GLY A 175 -20.06 -22.23 -0.48
C GLY A 175 -18.64 -22.51 -1.01
N ASP A 176 -18.53 -22.67 -2.32
CA ASP A 176 -17.23 -22.79 -2.98
C ASP A 176 -16.81 -21.42 -3.55
N PRO A 177 -15.71 -20.82 -3.07
CA PRO A 177 -15.24 -19.51 -3.50
C PRO A 177 -14.69 -19.48 -4.95
N ASN A 178 -14.49 -20.63 -5.60
CA ASN A 178 -14.04 -20.73 -7.00
C ASN A 178 -15.18 -21.03 -7.97
N ASP A 179 -16.34 -21.48 -7.47
CA ASP A 179 -17.49 -21.79 -8.30
C ASP A 179 -18.22 -20.54 -8.81
N PRO A 180 -19.01 -20.65 -9.90
CA PRO A 180 -19.85 -19.56 -10.38
C PRO A 180 -20.91 -19.10 -9.36
N SER A 181 -21.30 -20.00 -8.45
CA SER A 181 -22.21 -19.68 -7.34
C SER A 181 -21.52 -18.87 -6.23
N GLY A 182 -20.19 -18.98 -6.14
CA GLY A 182 -19.37 -18.30 -5.15
C GLY A 182 -19.76 -18.61 -3.71
N CYS A 183 -19.44 -17.64 -2.86
CA CYS A 183 -19.85 -17.64 -1.46
C CYS A 183 -21.23 -17.02 -1.33
N LYS A 184 -22.01 -17.49 -0.36
CA LYS A 184 -23.34 -16.95 -0.06
C LYS A 184 -23.48 -16.76 1.45
N THR A 185 -24.28 -15.78 1.83
CA THR A 185 -24.67 -15.61 3.24
C THR A 185 -25.53 -16.79 3.67
N VAL A 186 -25.19 -17.39 4.80
CA VAL A 186 -25.90 -18.57 5.32
C VAL A 186 -26.33 -18.36 6.78
N PRO A 187 -27.41 -19.02 7.23
CA PRO A 187 -27.85 -18.93 8.63
C PRO A 187 -26.78 -19.35 9.65
N CYS A 188 -25.96 -20.35 9.33
CA CYS A 188 -24.91 -20.84 10.23
C CYS A 188 -23.72 -21.46 9.48
N VAL A 189 -22.54 -21.38 10.07
CA VAL A 189 -21.32 -22.09 9.63
C VAL A 189 -20.83 -23.03 10.74
N TYR A 190 -20.95 -22.59 12.00
CA TYR A 190 -20.61 -23.32 13.20
C TYR A 190 -21.79 -23.36 14.17
N ASN A 191 -21.73 -24.25 15.17
CA ASN A 191 -22.82 -24.41 16.13
C ASN A 191 -23.10 -23.13 16.91
N ILE A 192 -22.05 -22.37 17.25
CA ILE A 192 -22.13 -21.10 17.98
C ILE A 192 -22.90 -19.99 17.23
N ASP A 193 -23.11 -20.16 15.92
CA ASP A 193 -23.92 -19.24 15.12
C ASP A 193 -25.43 -19.45 15.34
N CYS A 194 -25.81 -20.62 15.85
CA CYS A 194 -27.19 -20.95 16.17
C CYS A 194 -27.52 -20.59 17.63
N PRO A 195 -28.80 -20.55 18.03
CA PRO A 195 -29.19 -20.54 19.44
C PRO A 195 -28.60 -21.73 20.22
N PRO A 196 -28.42 -21.63 21.55
CA PRO A 196 -27.78 -22.68 22.36
C PRO A 196 -28.55 -24.02 22.39
N TYR A 197 -29.81 -24.02 21.98
CA TYR A 197 -30.65 -25.21 21.85
C TYR A 197 -30.63 -25.83 20.43
N GLN A 198 -29.82 -25.29 19.52
CA GLN A 198 -29.73 -25.70 18.11
C GLN A 198 -28.30 -26.08 17.69
N LEU A 199 -28.18 -26.87 16.62
CA LEU A 199 -26.94 -27.23 15.95
C LEU A 199 -26.94 -26.74 14.51
N CYS A 200 -25.75 -26.47 13.97
CA CYS A 200 -25.61 -26.11 12.57
C CYS A 200 -25.39 -27.35 11.71
N ASN A 201 -26.32 -27.61 10.78
CA ASN A 201 -26.08 -28.60 9.72
C ASN A 201 -25.13 -27.99 8.68
N ARG A 202 -23.86 -28.41 8.68
CA ARG A 202 -22.83 -27.85 7.79
C ARG A 202 -23.02 -28.18 6.31
N LEU A 203 -23.89 -29.11 5.95
CA LEU A 203 -24.18 -29.46 4.55
C LEU A 203 -25.27 -28.56 3.97
N THR A 204 -26.31 -28.27 4.76
CA THR A 204 -27.44 -27.42 4.34
C THR A 204 -27.33 -25.98 4.82
N HIS A 205 -26.42 -25.71 5.75
CA HIS A 205 -26.24 -24.45 6.49
C HIS A 205 -27.49 -23.97 7.21
N THR A 206 -28.25 -24.91 7.78
CA THR A 206 -29.47 -24.62 8.55
C THR A 206 -29.29 -24.99 10.01
N CYS A 207 -29.78 -24.14 10.91
CA CYS A 207 -29.90 -24.48 12.32
C CYS A 207 -31.08 -25.45 12.52
N TYR A 208 -30.86 -26.50 13.30
CA TYR A 208 -31.88 -27.48 13.67
C TYR A 208 -31.80 -27.76 15.17
N ASP A 209 -32.92 -28.17 15.78
CA ASP A 209 -32.98 -28.36 17.23
C ASP A 209 -32.15 -29.56 17.67
N VAL A 210 -31.48 -29.42 18.81
CA VAL A 210 -30.64 -30.50 19.35
C VAL A 210 -31.48 -31.64 19.91
N CYS A 211 -32.69 -31.32 20.40
CA CYS A 211 -33.67 -32.26 20.93
C CYS A 211 -34.74 -32.57 19.89
N GLU A 212 -34.35 -33.15 18.77
CA GLU A 212 -35.30 -33.75 17.82
C GLU A 212 -35.76 -35.14 18.29
N GLU A 213 -36.73 -35.72 17.58
CA GLU A 213 -37.16 -37.09 17.84
C GLU A 213 -35.95 -38.05 17.73
N ASP A 214 -35.85 -38.99 18.67
CA ASP A 214 -34.72 -39.92 18.82
C ASP A 214 -33.39 -39.36 19.37
N SER A 215 -33.34 -38.10 19.82
CA SER A 215 -32.11 -37.55 20.45
C SER A 215 -31.79 -38.20 21.80
N CYS A 216 -32.82 -38.71 22.49
CA CYS A 216 -32.71 -39.37 23.78
C CYS A 216 -33.49 -40.69 23.78
N GLY A 217 -33.20 -41.52 24.78
CA GLY A 217 -33.82 -42.83 24.95
C GLY A 217 -35.30 -42.77 25.28
N ASN A 218 -35.97 -43.92 25.19
CA ASN A 218 -37.39 -44.03 25.53
C ASN A 218 -37.64 -43.60 26.98
N ASN A 219 -38.70 -42.81 27.21
CA ASN A 219 -39.06 -42.20 28.51
C ASN A 219 -37.99 -41.27 29.12
N ALA A 220 -36.96 -40.87 28.37
CA ALA A 220 -36.02 -39.83 28.80
C ALA A 220 -36.51 -38.43 28.40
N VAL A 221 -36.11 -37.43 29.16
CA VAL A 221 -36.30 -36.01 28.83
C VAL A 221 -35.02 -35.49 28.19
N CYS A 222 -35.15 -34.87 27.02
CA CYS A 222 -34.05 -34.17 26.37
C CYS A 222 -33.99 -32.72 26.84
N ILE A 223 -32.82 -32.29 27.29
CA ILE A 223 -32.52 -30.91 27.69
C ILE A 223 -31.43 -30.41 26.77
N ALA A 224 -31.71 -29.33 26.03
CA ALA A 224 -30.75 -28.72 25.13
C ALA A 224 -29.92 -27.67 25.89
N GLU A 225 -28.62 -27.88 25.99
CA GLU A 225 -27.71 -26.97 26.68
C GLU A 225 -26.37 -26.90 25.93
N ASP A 226 -25.88 -25.69 25.66
CA ASP A 226 -24.60 -25.44 25.00
C ASP A 226 -24.38 -26.29 23.72
N HIS A 227 -25.37 -26.26 22.83
CA HIS A 227 -25.43 -27.00 21.57
C HIS A 227 -25.33 -28.53 21.73
N ARG A 228 -25.77 -29.08 22.87
CA ARG A 228 -25.72 -30.51 23.18
C ARG A 228 -27.05 -31.03 23.74
N ALA A 229 -27.37 -32.27 23.39
CA ALA A 229 -28.51 -33.00 23.95
C ALA A 229 -28.04 -33.63 25.25
N ILE A 230 -28.70 -33.27 26.35
CA ILE A 230 -28.50 -33.88 27.66
C ILE A 230 -29.75 -34.70 27.96
N CYS A 231 -29.59 -36.01 28.06
CA CYS A 231 -30.69 -36.92 28.36
C CYS A 231 -30.78 -37.18 29.86
N GLN A 232 -31.96 -36.98 30.44
CA GLN A 232 -32.22 -37.22 31.85
C GLN A 232 -33.49 -38.04 32.05
N CYS A 233 -33.45 -39.03 32.95
CA CYS A 233 -34.67 -39.73 33.35
C CYS A 233 -35.53 -38.83 34.24
N PRO A 234 -36.85 -38.74 33.98
CA PRO A 234 -37.78 -38.00 34.82
C PRO A 234 -37.86 -38.61 36.22
N VAL A 235 -38.48 -37.87 37.16
CA VAL A 235 -38.70 -38.35 38.52
C VAL A 235 -39.45 -39.68 38.50
N GLY A 236 -39.03 -40.63 39.34
CA GLY A 236 -39.57 -41.99 39.35
C GLY A 236 -38.93 -42.95 38.33
N PHE A 237 -38.02 -42.50 37.46
CA PHE A 237 -37.34 -43.35 36.48
C PHE A 237 -35.82 -43.41 36.71
N LYS A 238 -35.20 -44.53 36.31
CA LYS A 238 -33.75 -44.77 36.31
C LYS A 238 -33.27 -45.19 34.92
N PRO A 239 -32.01 -44.89 34.54
CA PRO A 239 -31.47 -45.30 33.26
C PRO A 239 -31.29 -46.82 33.18
N ASN A 240 -31.49 -47.38 31.98
CA ASN A 240 -31.32 -48.79 31.68
C ASN A 240 -30.86 -49.01 30.23
N PRO A 241 -29.55 -49.03 29.92
CA PRO A 241 -28.40 -48.79 30.79
C PRO A 241 -28.07 -47.30 30.96
N LEU A 242 -28.50 -46.46 30.02
CA LEU A 242 -28.18 -45.04 29.95
C LEU A 242 -29.44 -44.24 29.52
N PRO A 243 -29.57 -42.96 29.93
CA PRO A 243 -30.70 -42.12 29.53
C PRO A 243 -30.83 -41.90 28.01
N GLU A 244 -29.73 -42.02 27.27
CA GLU A 244 -29.70 -41.95 25.80
C GLU A 244 -30.35 -43.17 25.13
N ILE A 245 -30.61 -44.25 25.88
CA ILE A 245 -31.19 -45.50 25.36
C ILE A 245 -32.60 -45.71 25.93
N GLU A 246 -32.73 -45.76 27.26
CA GLU A 246 -34.01 -46.01 27.91
C GLU A 246 -33.99 -45.60 29.38
N CYS A 247 -35.12 -45.05 29.82
CA CYS A 247 -35.44 -44.86 31.22
C CYS A 247 -36.58 -45.82 31.61
N VAL A 248 -36.36 -46.58 32.67
CA VAL A 248 -37.34 -47.52 33.25
C VAL A 248 -37.80 -47.04 34.61
N ALA A 249 -39.04 -47.36 35.00
CA ALA A 249 -39.55 -46.99 36.32
C ALA A 249 -38.67 -47.60 37.43
N LYS A 250 -38.46 -46.83 38.51
CA LYS A 250 -37.78 -47.31 39.71
C LYS A 250 -38.71 -48.25 40.47
N GLU A 251 -38.26 -49.47 40.71
CA GLU A 251 -38.94 -50.37 41.66
C GLU A 251 -38.57 -49.99 43.09
N GLU A 252 -39.24 -48.96 43.64
CA GLU A 252 -38.96 -48.45 44.99
C GLU A 252 -39.28 -49.46 46.11
N CYS A 253 -40.12 -50.44 45.81
CA CYS A 253 -40.55 -51.49 46.73
C CYS A 253 -39.87 -52.85 46.51
N ASN A 254 -38.83 -52.92 45.67
CA ASN A 254 -38.13 -54.17 45.39
C ASN A 254 -36.59 -54.01 45.44
N PRO A 255 -35.93 -54.52 46.51
CA PRO A 255 -36.50 -55.24 47.66
C PRO A 255 -37.26 -54.31 48.61
N ASN A 256 -38.27 -54.83 49.31
CA ASN A 256 -39.11 -54.04 50.21
C ASN A 256 -38.25 -53.38 51.32
N PRO A 257 -38.11 -52.03 51.32
CA PRO A 257 -37.30 -51.33 52.31
C PRO A 257 -38.03 -51.18 53.66
N CYS A 258 -39.32 -51.49 53.72
CA CYS A 258 -40.13 -51.37 54.91
C CYS A 258 -39.91 -52.55 55.87
N HIS A 259 -40.28 -52.37 57.14
CA HIS A 259 -40.36 -53.46 58.11
C HIS A 259 -41.29 -54.59 57.57
N PRO A 260 -41.06 -55.88 57.89
CA PRO A 260 -41.88 -56.99 57.37
C PRO A 260 -43.39 -56.90 57.62
N SER A 261 -43.83 -56.06 58.55
CA SER A 261 -45.24 -55.80 58.85
C SER A 261 -45.84 -54.60 58.11
N ALA A 262 -45.07 -53.92 57.27
CA ALA A 262 -45.47 -52.72 56.54
C ALA A 262 -45.54 -53.01 55.04
N ILE A 263 -46.59 -52.47 54.40
CA ILE A 263 -46.80 -52.54 52.96
C ILE A 263 -46.08 -51.34 52.33
N CYS A 264 -45.24 -51.60 51.33
CA CYS A 264 -44.61 -50.56 50.54
C CYS A 264 -45.55 -50.17 49.39
N GLU A 265 -45.96 -48.90 49.36
CA GLU A 265 -46.70 -48.29 48.25
C GLU A 265 -45.87 -47.12 47.70
N PRO A 266 -45.54 -47.09 46.40
CA PRO A 266 -44.84 -45.96 45.81
C PRO A 266 -45.77 -44.74 45.81
N THR A 267 -45.29 -43.62 46.35
CA THR A 267 -46.05 -42.36 46.36
C THR A 267 -45.87 -41.63 45.03
N PRO A 268 -46.94 -41.30 44.30
CA PRO A 268 -46.84 -40.43 43.13
C PRO A 268 -46.54 -39.00 43.61
N SER A 269 -45.33 -38.53 43.36
CA SER A 269 -44.93 -37.12 43.53
C SER A 269 -45.38 -36.28 42.35
#